data_AF-A0A964J5Z1-F1
#
_entry.id   AF-A0A964J5Z1-F1
#
_cell.length_a   1.000
_cell.length_b   1.000
_cell.length_c   1.000
_cell.angle_alpha   90.00
_cell.angle_beta   90.00
_cell.angle_gamma   90.00
#
_symmetry.space_group_name_H-M   'P 1'
#
loop_
_entity.id
_entity.type
_entity.pdbx_description
1 polymer ?
#
loop_
_entity_poly.entity_id
_entity_poly.type
_entity_poly.pdbx_seq_one_letter_code
_entity_poly.pdbx_strand_id
1 'polypeptide(L)' 'MPANLPKLRGDERGMGQVLVNLVSNAVKFTELGGSVTFVAMIDDQDDLVLPVSDTGIGIAEE' A
#
# COMPACT_ATOMS: atom_id res chain seq x y z
N MET A 1 -12.51 9.05 1.71
CA MET A 1 -12.26 8.25 0.49
C MET A 1 -11.93 9.23 -0.63
N PRO A 2 -10.80 9.12 -1.32
CA PRO A 2 -10.52 9.98 -2.48
C PRO A 2 -11.67 9.82 -3.49
N ALA A 3 -12.16 10.93 -4.03
CA ALA A 3 -13.50 11.01 -4.62
C ALA A 3 -13.71 10.21 -5.91
N ASN A 4 -12.66 9.60 -6.48
CA ASN A 4 -12.64 9.16 -7.88
C ASN A 4 -12.12 7.73 -8.11
N LEU A 5 -12.18 6.83 -7.13
CA LEU A 5 -11.75 5.44 -7.36
C LEU A 5 -12.92 4.57 -7.86
N PRO A 6 -12.71 3.71 -8.87
CA PRO A 6 -13.73 2.82 -9.37
C PRO A 6 -14.12 1.78 -8.32
N LYS A 7 -15.34 1.24 -8.44
CA LYS A 7 -15.71 0.03 -7.71
C LYS A 7 -15.01 -1.16 -8.34
N LEU A 8 -14.35 -1.95 -7.51
CA LEU A 8 -13.72 -3.20 -7.92
C LEU A 8 -14.56 -4.41 -7.55
N ARG A 9 -14.36 -5.50 -8.28
CA ARG A 9 -14.91 -6.82 -7.95
C ARG A 9 -13.76 -7.71 -7.47
N GLY A 10 -13.88 -8.24 -6.26
CA GLY A 10 -12.86 -9.12 -5.67
C GLY A 10 -13.24 -9.59 -4.28
N ASP A 11 -12.32 -10.29 -3.61
CA ASP A 11 -12.46 -10.66 -2.21
C ASP A 11 -12.07 -9.49 -1.30
N GLU A 12 -13.07 -8.83 -0.73
CA GLU A 12 -12.89 -7.70 0.19
C GLU A 12 -12.03 -8.07 1.41
N ARG A 13 -12.21 -9.28 1.97
CA ARG A 13 -11.47 -9.71 3.16
C ARG A 13 -10.02 -10.01 2.82
N GLY A 14 -9.80 -10.75 1.73
CA GLY A 14 -8.47 -11.04 1.22
C GLY A 14 -7.70 -9.75 0.90
N MET A 15 -8.33 -8.81 0.20
CA MET A 15 -7.73 -7.50 -0.11
C MET A 15 -7.39 -6.72 1.15
N GLY A 16 -8.31 -6.66 2.12
CA GLY A 16 -8.07 -6.02 3.42
C GLY A 16 -6.87 -6.64 4.15
N GLN A 17 -6.74 -7.97 4.15
CA GLN A 17 -5.63 -8.65 4.78
C GLN A 17 -4.28 -8.34 4.11
N VAL A 18 -4.24 -8.30 2.78
CA VAL A 18 -3.03 -7.93 2.03
C VAL A 18 -2.59 -6.51 2.42
N LEU A 19 -3.51 -5.55 2.41
CA LEU A 19 -3.21 -4.16 2.76
C LEU A 19 -2.73 -4.03 4.22
N VAL A 20 -3.39 -4.71 5.15
CA VAL A 20 -2.96 -4.74 6.56
C VAL A 20 -1.56 -5.31 6.69
N ASN A 21 -1.23 -6.41 6.00
CA ASN A 21 0.10 -7.01 6.05
C ASN A 21 1.18 -6.06 5.52
N LEU A 22 0.94 -5.43 4.37
CA LEU A 22 1.89 -4.51 3.75
C LEU A 22 2.12 -3.27 4.62
N VAL A 23 1.05 -2.61 5.09
CA VAL A 23 1.16 -1.41 5.94
C VAL A 23 1.79 -1.76 7.30
N SER A 24 1.45 -2.91 7.88
CA SER A 24 2.03 -3.34 9.15
C SER A 24 3.52 -3.61 9.02
N ASN A 25 3.96 -4.22 7.91
CA ASN A 25 5.37 -4.40 7.62
C ASN A 25 6.07 -3.04 7.48
N ALA A 26 5.53 -2.13 6.67
CA ALA A 26 6.07 -0.78 6.50
C ALA A 26 6.25 -0.07 7.86
N VAL A 27 5.23 -0.07 8.72
CA VAL A 27 5.31 0.52 10.06
C VAL A 27 6.33 -0.18 10.95
N LYS A 28 6.38 -1.52 10.92
CA LYS A 28 7.31 -2.32 11.74
C LYS A 28 8.78 -2.05 11.38
N PHE A 29 9.08 -1.78 10.12
CA PHE A 29 10.44 -1.63 9.60
C PHE A 29 10.87 -0.18 9.37
N THR A 30 9.99 0.79 9.67
CA THR A 30 10.31 2.22 9.66
C THR A 30 10.77 2.69 11.03
N GLU A 31 11.91 3.36 11.10
CA GLU A 31 12.45 3.93 12.34
C GLU A 31 11.62 5.11 12.85
N LEU A 32 11.79 5.46 14.14
CA LEU A 32 11.13 6.62 14.73
C LEU A 32 11.50 7.90 13.97
N GLY A 33 10.47 8.65 13.55
CA GLY A 33 10.65 9.86 12.75
C GLY A 33 10.65 9.62 11.23
N GLY A 34 10.59 8.36 10.79
CA GLY A 34 10.32 8.01 9.40
C GLY A 34 8.84 8.15 9.03
N SER A 35 8.53 7.85 7.77
CA SER A 35 7.17 7.96 7.23
C SER A 35 6.77 6.73 6.44
N VAL A 36 5.50 6.35 6.56
CA VAL A 36 4.83 5.39 5.69
C VAL A 36 3.78 6.13 4.88
N THR A 37 3.81 5.95 3.56
CA THR A 37 2.88 6.57 2.61
C THR A 37 2.05 5.49 1.93
N PHE A 38 0.74 5.64 1.96
CA PHE A 38 -0.21 4.80 1.23
C PHE A 38 -1.02 5.66 0.26
N VAL A 39 -1.01 5.28 -1.02
CA VAL A 39 -1.73 5.99 -2.07
C VAL A 39 -2.67 5.02 -2.77
N ALA A 40 -3.75 5.54 -3.34
CA ALA A 40 -4.59 4.82 -4.26
C ALA A 40 -4.78 5.67 -5.51
N MET A 41 -4.44 5.11 -6.67
CA MET A 41 -4.45 5.82 -7.95
C MET A 41 -4.80 4.87 -9.09
N ILE A 42 -5.35 5.43 -10.15
CA ILE A 42 -5.46 4.76 -11.44
C ILE A 42 -4.25 5.18 -12.27
N ASP A 43 -3.54 4.21 -12.83
CA ASP A 43 -2.40 4.47 -13.71
C ASP A 43 -2.83 4.75 -15.16
N ASP A 44 -1.86 4.84 -16.07
CA ASP A 44 -2.10 5.10 -17.48
C ASP A 44 -2.69 3.88 -18.23
N GLN A 45 -2.73 2.71 -17.59
CA GLN A 45 -3.29 1.47 -18.12
C GLN A 45 -4.71 1.19 -17.61
N ASP A 46 -5.29 2.12 -16.83
CA ASP A 46 -6.60 2.00 -16.17
C ASP A 46 -6.63 0.94 -15.06
N ASP A 47 -5.46 0.59 -14.50
CA ASP A 47 -5.33 -0.34 -13.39
C ASP A 47 -5.36 0.41 -12.04
N LEU A 48 -6.01 -0.20 -11.04
CA LEU A 48 -5.91 0.30 -9.65
C LEU A 48 -4.56 -0.08 -9.05
N VAL A 49 -3.74 0.93 -8.79
CA VAL A 49 -2.46 0.78 -8.11
C VAL A 49 -2.57 1.30 -6.68
N LEU A 50 -2.12 0.49 -5.72
CA LEU A 50 -2.16 0.75 -4.29
C LEU A 50 -0.74 0.72 -3.69
N PRO A 51 0.16 1.67 -4.01
CA PRO A 51 1.52 1.62 -3.52
C PRO A 51 1.58 1.88 -2.01
N VAL A 52 2.38 1.07 -1.32
CA VAL A 52 2.80 1.27 0.07
C VAL A 52 4.31 1.52 0.01
N SER A 53 4.73 2.71 0.46
CA SER A 53 6.13 3.11 0.50
C SER A 53 6.50 3.55 1.91
N ASP A 54 7.71 3.22 2.35
CA ASP A 54 8.23 3.62 3.63
C ASP A 54 9.68 4.11 3.54
N THR A 55 10.13 4.80 4.60
CA THR A 55 11.50 5.30 4.73
C THR A 55 12.33 4.43 5.68
N GLY A 56 11.99 3.14 5.80
CA GLY A 56 12.66 2.19 6.66
C GLY A 56 13.95 1.63 6.07
N ILE A 57 14.41 0.54 6.66
CA ILE A 57 15.71 -0.09 6.36
C ILE A 57 15.79 -0.75 4.97
N GLY A 58 14.67 -0.84 4.25
CA GLY A 58 14.57 -1.53 2.96
C GLY A 58 14.64 -3.06 3.08
N ILE A 59 14.69 -3.73 1.93
CA ILE A 59 14.84 -5.18 1.81
C ILE A 59 16.18 -5.44 1.14
N ALA A 60 17.00 -6.33 1.69
CA ALA A 60 18.29 -6.68 1.10
C ALA A 60 18.10 -7.36 -0.26
N GLU A 61 18.96 -7.05 -1.22
CA GLU A 61 19.07 -7.82 -2.46
C GLU A 61 19.63 -9.23 -2.13
N GLU A 62 19.02 -10.26 -2.72
CA GLU A 62 19.47 -11.66 -2.58
C GLU A 62 20.75 -11.95 -3.37
#